data_AF-A0A0Q4U4R2-F1
#
_entry.id   AF-A0A0Q4U4R2-F1
#
_cell.length_a   1.000
_cell.length_b   1.000
_cell.length_c   1.000
_cell.angle_alpha   90.00
_cell.angle_beta   90.00
_cell.angle_gamma   90.00
#
_symmetry.space_group_name_H-M   'P 1'
#
loop_
_entity.id
_entity.type
_entity.pdbx_description
1 polymer ?
#
loop_
_entity_poly.entity_id
_entity_poly.type
_entity_poly.pdbx_seq_one_letter_code
_entity_poly.pdbx_strand_id
1 'polypeptide(L)'
;MLAMAILVAAAQVAAAPPVIATEDSRSEQQRLNDASIFGVMIYAFDRAAWVSTDSLMEVVPRDQLVGAGGYVIEPVNKDTLRATYFKGDAASARAFFIADVRNGKVVRHDILSEPAPLTPVQMILARAREIAKQEAGAKGYRPCTAAPFNTVVLPSVNGGPVTVYLLSPQVTNANYMMGGNYRVTIAPDGRIVGSRAFNTSCLNLKLPDRDKEKVAGLFVNHLLDPVPTEIHVFASYSVQQPVFVLTPDKRTWQVRGRDISVLFPR
;
A
#
# COMPACT_ATOMS: atom_id res chain seq x y z
N MET A 1 -36.22 7.43 71.80
CA MET A 1 -35.22 6.42 71.40
C MET A 1 -35.84 5.69 70.21
N LEU A 2 -35.39 5.72 68.95
CA LEU A 2 -34.11 5.93 68.28
C LEU A 2 -34.45 6.53 66.90
N ALA A 3 -33.76 7.56 66.40
CA ALA A 3 -33.93 8.05 65.03
C ALA A 3 -32.79 7.52 64.16
N MET A 4 -33.12 6.74 63.14
CA MET A 4 -32.20 6.04 62.24
C MET A 4 -31.94 6.91 61.01
N ALA A 5 -30.72 7.42 60.87
CA ALA A 5 -30.29 8.20 59.71
C ALA A 5 -29.83 7.25 58.60
N ILE A 6 -30.49 7.30 57.44
CA ILE A 6 -30.09 6.57 56.23
C ILE A 6 -29.16 7.50 55.43
N LEU A 7 -27.87 7.14 55.35
CA LEU A 7 -26.93 7.74 54.39
C LEU A 7 -27.19 7.15 53.00
N VAL A 8 -27.57 8.01 52.04
CA VAL A 8 -27.59 7.66 50.62
C VAL A 8 -26.21 8.01 50.04
N ALA A 9 -25.41 7.00 49.71
CA ALA A 9 -24.16 7.18 48.98
C ALA A 9 -24.47 7.34 47.49
N ALA A 10 -24.28 8.54 46.94
CA ALA A 10 -24.34 8.76 45.50
C ALA A 10 -23.05 8.24 44.85
N ALA A 11 -23.15 7.16 44.07
CA ALA A 11 -22.07 6.69 43.23
C ALA A 11 -21.86 7.69 42.08
N GLN A 12 -20.78 8.47 42.13
CA GLN A 12 -20.33 9.28 41.01
C GLN A 12 -19.79 8.37 39.92
N VAL A 13 -20.56 8.24 38.84
CA VAL A 13 -20.07 7.64 37.60
C VAL A 13 -19.08 8.62 36.99
N ALA A 14 -17.78 8.33 37.12
CA ALA A 14 -16.74 9.09 36.45
C ALA A 14 -16.95 8.98 34.94
N ALA A 15 -17.30 10.09 34.29
CA ALA A 15 -17.37 10.17 32.85
C ALA A 15 -15.97 9.93 32.26
N ALA A 16 -15.83 8.89 31.43
CA ALA A 16 -14.61 8.68 30.66
C ALA A 16 -14.35 9.90 29.77
N PRO A 17 -13.11 10.43 29.71
CA PRO A 17 -12.81 11.56 28.83
C PRO A 17 -13.08 11.18 27.36
N PRO A 18 -13.60 12.11 26.55
CA PRO A 18 -13.84 11.86 25.14
C PRO A 18 -12.52 11.50 24.44
N VAL A 19 -12.53 10.39 23.71
CA VAL A 19 -11.45 10.02 22.80
C VAL A 19 -11.46 11.03 21.66
N ILE A 20 -10.60 12.05 21.74
CA ILE A 20 -10.36 12.97 20.62
C ILE A 20 -9.67 12.14 19.54
N ALA A 21 -10.38 11.86 18.44
CA ALA A 21 -9.75 11.38 17.23
C ALA A 21 -8.67 12.38 16.86
N THR A 22 -7.40 11.97 16.90
CA THR A 22 -6.28 12.84 16.56
C THR A 22 -6.45 13.30 15.12
N GLU A 23 -6.87 14.55 14.93
CA GLU A 23 -6.81 15.20 13.63
C GLU A 23 -5.36 15.12 13.15
N ASP A 24 -5.16 14.60 11.95
CA ASP A 24 -3.85 14.50 11.31
C ASP A 24 -3.24 15.90 11.22
N SER A 25 -2.20 16.15 12.02
CA SER A 25 -1.58 17.48 12.26
C SER A 25 -0.69 17.97 11.11
N ARG A 26 -0.52 17.16 10.06
CA ARG A 26 0.31 17.53 8.90
C ARG A 26 -0.29 18.72 8.15
N SER A 27 0.55 19.65 7.72
CA SER A 27 0.13 20.69 6.77
C SER A 27 -0.31 20.09 5.43
N GLU A 28 -1.08 20.85 4.65
CA GLU A 28 -1.43 20.49 3.28
C GLU A 28 -0.18 20.15 2.44
N GLN A 29 0.84 21.00 2.48
CA GLN A 29 2.08 20.80 1.75
C GLN A 29 2.80 19.50 2.16
N GLN A 30 2.81 19.17 3.45
CA GLN A 30 3.40 17.91 3.92
C GLN A 30 2.63 16.71 3.38
N ARG A 31 1.30 16.75 3.37
CA ARG A 31 0.48 15.65 2.82
C ARG A 31 0.73 15.46 1.32
N LEU A 32 0.82 16.55 0.56
CA LEU A 32 1.14 16.52 -0.87
C LEU A 32 2.55 15.97 -1.13
N ASN A 33 3.53 16.39 -0.34
CA ASN A 33 4.90 15.88 -0.45
C ASN A 33 4.97 14.38 -0.11
N ASP A 34 4.31 13.95 0.96
CA ASP A 34 4.21 12.54 1.35
C ASP A 34 3.54 11.72 0.23
N ALA A 35 2.40 12.19 -0.29
CA ALA A 35 1.67 11.54 -1.38
C ALA A 35 2.54 11.37 -2.63
N SER A 36 3.30 12.41 -3.00
CA SER A 36 4.25 12.39 -4.10
C SER A 36 5.35 11.34 -3.89
N ILE A 37 6.00 11.35 -2.73
CA ILE A 37 7.12 10.45 -2.41
C ILE A 37 6.64 9.00 -2.33
N PHE A 38 5.59 8.72 -1.55
CA PHE A 38 5.06 7.37 -1.38
C PHE A 38 4.47 6.84 -2.68
N GLY A 39 3.76 7.64 -3.46
CA GLY A 39 3.18 7.18 -4.73
C GLY A 39 4.23 6.73 -5.75
N VAL A 40 5.36 7.45 -5.83
CA VAL A 40 6.51 7.05 -6.66
C VAL A 40 7.11 5.73 -6.18
N MET A 41 7.30 5.58 -4.86
CA MET A 41 7.84 4.34 -4.28
C MET A 41 6.91 3.15 -4.49
N ILE A 42 5.60 3.35 -4.31
CA ILE A 42 4.59 2.30 -4.56
C ILE A 42 4.68 1.84 -6.02
N TYR A 43 4.69 2.76 -6.97
CA TYR A 43 4.80 2.41 -8.39
C TYR A 43 6.08 1.64 -8.70
N ALA A 44 7.23 2.11 -8.21
CA ALA A 44 8.51 1.46 -8.47
C ALA A 44 8.57 0.04 -7.89
N PHE A 45 8.07 -0.14 -6.66
CA PHE A 45 8.10 -1.43 -5.96
C PHE A 45 7.08 -2.42 -6.55
N ASP A 46 5.85 -1.97 -6.85
CA ASP A 46 4.84 -2.80 -7.52
C ASP A 46 5.31 -3.22 -8.91
N ARG A 47 5.89 -2.30 -9.69
CA ARG A 47 6.44 -2.62 -11.00
C ARG A 47 7.60 -3.60 -10.91
N ALA A 48 8.49 -3.46 -9.92
CA ALA A 48 9.57 -4.40 -9.70
C ALA A 48 9.05 -5.79 -9.36
N ALA A 49 8.08 -5.89 -8.44
CA ALA A 49 7.43 -7.15 -8.10
C ALA A 49 6.74 -7.80 -9.29
N TRP A 50 6.05 -7.03 -10.13
CA TRP A 50 5.42 -7.56 -11.34
C TRP A 50 6.46 -8.18 -12.29
N VAL A 51 7.47 -7.42 -12.71
CA VAL A 51 8.44 -7.94 -13.71
C VAL A 51 9.34 -9.04 -13.17
N SER A 52 9.66 -9.03 -11.87
CA SER A 52 10.39 -10.14 -11.25
C SER A 52 9.52 -11.38 -11.10
N THR A 53 8.19 -11.23 -10.96
CA THR A 53 7.28 -12.38 -10.92
C THR A 53 7.20 -13.01 -12.30
N ASP A 54 7.10 -12.21 -13.36
CA ASP A 54 7.13 -12.73 -14.73
C ASP A 54 8.42 -13.51 -14.99
N SER A 55 9.58 -12.95 -14.60
CA SER A 55 10.88 -13.64 -14.72
C SER A 55 10.97 -14.91 -13.87
N LEU A 56 10.42 -14.92 -12.65
CA LEU A 56 10.36 -16.13 -11.81
C LEU A 56 9.54 -17.23 -12.51
N MET A 57 8.35 -16.88 -13.01
CA MET A 57 7.42 -17.82 -13.64
C MET A 57 7.94 -18.38 -14.96
N GLU A 58 8.85 -17.67 -15.63
CA GLU A 58 9.51 -18.12 -16.86
C GLU A 58 10.53 -19.24 -16.57
N VAL A 59 11.25 -19.17 -15.46
CA VAL A 59 12.42 -20.03 -15.20
C VAL A 59 12.22 -21.05 -14.08
N VAL A 60 11.24 -20.86 -13.19
CA VAL A 60 10.95 -21.78 -12.09
C VAL A 60 9.67 -22.58 -12.41
N PRO A 61 9.75 -23.92 -12.50
CA PRO A 61 8.59 -24.78 -12.70
C PRO A 61 7.50 -24.57 -11.64
N ARG A 62 6.21 -24.65 -12.04
CA ARG A 62 5.07 -24.33 -11.16
C ARG A 62 4.98 -25.21 -9.92
N ASP A 63 5.34 -26.49 -10.04
CA ASP A 63 5.42 -27.45 -8.93
C ASP A 63 6.47 -27.03 -7.89
N GLN A 64 7.53 -26.33 -8.30
CA GLN A 64 8.53 -25.77 -7.40
C GLN A 64 8.08 -24.46 -6.73
N LEU A 65 6.96 -23.86 -7.14
CA LEU A 65 6.40 -22.67 -6.49
C LEU A 65 5.47 -23.00 -5.32
N VAL A 66 5.16 -24.28 -5.11
CA VAL A 66 4.39 -24.72 -3.95
C VAL A 66 5.11 -24.28 -2.66
N GLY A 67 4.34 -23.67 -1.75
CA GLY A 67 4.86 -23.15 -0.49
C GLY A 67 5.60 -21.79 -0.59
N ALA A 68 5.52 -21.09 -1.73
CA ALA A 68 6.00 -19.72 -1.83
C ALA A 68 5.26 -18.80 -0.84
N GLY A 69 6.01 -18.15 0.05
CA GLY A 69 5.48 -17.21 1.04
C GLY A 69 5.28 -15.80 0.49
N GLY A 70 5.96 -15.47 -0.61
CA GLY A 70 5.86 -14.19 -1.30
C GLY A 70 7.24 -13.66 -1.69
N TYR A 71 7.37 -12.33 -1.67
CA TYR A 71 8.60 -11.62 -1.98
C TYR A 71 8.77 -10.41 -1.07
N VAL A 72 10.01 -9.91 -1.00
CA VAL A 72 10.35 -8.58 -0.49
C VAL A 72 11.10 -7.82 -1.58
N ILE A 73 10.87 -6.50 -1.65
CA ILE A 73 11.55 -5.61 -2.58
C ILE A 73 12.40 -4.64 -1.76
N GLU A 74 13.67 -4.49 -2.11
CA GLU A 74 14.61 -3.61 -1.41
C GLU A 74 15.46 -2.81 -2.41
N PRO A 75 15.81 -1.55 -2.11
CA PRO A 75 16.77 -0.81 -2.92
C PRO A 75 18.18 -1.36 -2.72
N VAL A 76 18.84 -1.73 -3.82
CA VAL A 76 20.28 -2.07 -3.81
C VAL A 76 21.12 -0.80 -3.99
N ASN A 77 20.63 0.11 -4.83
CA ASN A 77 21.17 1.44 -5.08
C ASN A 77 20.05 2.33 -5.66
N LYS A 78 20.39 3.57 -6.04
CA LYS A 78 19.42 4.56 -6.53
C LYS A 78 18.57 4.11 -7.74
N ASP A 79 19.10 3.22 -8.59
CA ASP A 79 18.47 2.84 -9.87
C ASP A 79 18.06 1.35 -9.91
N THR A 80 18.35 0.59 -8.85
CA THR A 80 18.16 -0.87 -8.85
C THR A 80 17.41 -1.32 -7.60
N LEU A 81 16.29 -2.00 -7.82
CA LEU A 81 15.52 -2.70 -6.80
C LEU A 81 15.81 -4.19 -6.89
N ARG A 82 15.93 -4.87 -5.76
CA ARG A 82 16.07 -6.33 -5.69
C ARG A 82 14.80 -6.94 -5.16
N ALA A 83 14.26 -7.89 -5.90
CA ALA A 83 13.22 -8.80 -5.45
C ALA A 83 13.85 -10.06 -4.88
N THR A 84 13.49 -10.42 -3.66
CA THR A 84 13.88 -11.69 -3.02
C THR A 84 12.62 -12.49 -2.73
N TYR A 85 12.44 -13.61 -3.44
CA TYR A 85 11.32 -14.52 -3.25
C TYR A 85 11.70 -15.61 -2.27
N PHE A 86 10.74 -15.95 -1.40
CA PHE A 86 10.98 -16.88 -0.31
C PHE A 86 9.88 -17.95 -0.19
N LYS A 87 10.24 -19.08 0.38
CA LYS A 87 9.32 -20.15 0.81
C LYS A 87 9.20 -20.18 2.33
N GLY A 88 8.08 -20.71 2.81
CA GLY A 88 7.78 -20.78 4.24
C GLY A 88 7.09 -19.53 4.78
N ASP A 89 6.77 -19.57 6.07
CA ASP A 89 6.24 -18.42 6.79
C ASP A 89 7.36 -17.42 7.14
N ALA A 90 7.00 -16.25 7.66
CA ALA A 90 7.98 -15.19 7.96
C ALA A 90 9.07 -15.63 8.97
N ALA A 91 8.80 -16.60 9.86
CA ALA A 91 9.76 -17.05 10.87
C ALA A 91 10.73 -18.11 10.33
N SER A 92 10.33 -18.85 9.30
CA SER A 92 11.11 -19.91 8.64
C SER A 92 11.49 -19.56 7.20
N ALA A 93 11.27 -18.32 6.79
CA ALA A 93 11.39 -17.88 5.40
C ALA A 93 12.80 -18.09 4.86
N ARG A 94 12.89 -18.80 3.73
CA ARG A 94 14.15 -19.00 3.00
C ARG A 94 14.03 -18.49 1.57
N ALA A 95 14.95 -17.61 1.17
CA ALA A 95 15.08 -17.14 -0.19
C ALA A 95 15.39 -18.30 -1.14
N PHE A 96 14.75 -18.33 -2.30
CA PHE A 96 15.04 -19.33 -3.33
C PHE A 96 15.23 -18.71 -4.73
N PHE A 97 14.78 -17.48 -4.93
CA PHE A 97 14.96 -16.76 -6.19
C PHE A 97 15.19 -15.27 -5.90
N ILE A 98 16.15 -14.69 -6.60
CA ILE A 98 16.51 -13.27 -6.49
C ILE A 98 16.52 -12.66 -7.88
N ALA A 99 15.97 -11.46 -8.03
CA ALA A 99 16.03 -10.70 -9.27
C ALA A 99 16.36 -9.23 -9.01
N ASP A 100 17.30 -8.68 -9.78
CA ASP A 100 17.58 -7.25 -9.81
C ASP A 100 16.79 -6.60 -10.95
N VAL A 101 16.05 -5.55 -10.60
CA VAL A 101 15.20 -4.78 -11.50
C VAL A 101 15.75 -3.37 -11.65
N ARG A 102 15.92 -2.94 -12.89
CA ARG A 102 16.32 -1.57 -13.26
C ARG A 102 15.44 -1.06 -14.38
N ASN A 103 14.94 0.17 -14.26
CA ASN A 103 14.05 0.80 -15.25
C ASN A 103 12.86 -0.08 -15.66
N GLY A 104 12.26 -0.77 -14.69
CA GLY A 104 11.11 -1.66 -14.90
C GLY A 104 11.41 -2.91 -15.73
N LYS A 105 12.66 -3.39 -15.73
CA LYS A 105 13.09 -4.64 -16.37
C LYS A 105 13.99 -5.44 -15.44
N VAL A 106 13.86 -6.76 -15.45
CA VAL A 106 14.83 -7.66 -14.80
C VAL A 106 16.13 -7.61 -15.59
N VAL A 107 17.23 -7.24 -14.92
CA VAL A 107 18.58 -7.16 -15.53
C VAL A 107 19.47 -8.33 -15.11
N ARG A 108 19.10 -9.02 -14.03
CA ARG A 108 19.76 -10.21 -13.51
C ARG A 108 18.77 -10.99 -12.67
N HIS A 109 18.82 -12.33 -12.73
CA HIS A 109 18.18 -13.19 -11.76
C HIS A 109 19.09 -14.36 -11.38
N ASP A 110 18.84 -14.94 -10.21
CA ASP A 110 19.55 -16.11 -9.69
C ASP A 110 18.52 -17.05 -9.02
N ILE A 111 18.49 -18.32 -9.43
CA ILE A 111 17.82 -19.40 -8.69
C ILE A 111 18.83 -19.97 -7.71
N LEU A 112 18.53 -19.94 -6.42
CA LEU A 112 19.43 -20.44 -5.40
C LEU A 112 19.35 -21.98 -5.35
N SER A 113 20.47 -22.65 -5.62
CA SER A 113 20.58 -24.12 -5.54
C SER A 113 20.25 -24.64 -4.14
N GLU A 114 20.59 -23.86 -3.11
CA GLU A 114 20.20 -24.10 -1.73
C GLU A 114 19.46 -22.86 -1.20
N PRO A 115 18.21 -22.99 -0.70
CA PRO A 115 17.49 -21.85 -0.15
C PRO A 115 18.25 -21.21 1.01
N ALA A 116 18.51 -19.91 0.93
CA ALA A 116 19.26 -19.16 1.95
C ALA A 116 18.31 -18.54 2.99
N PRO A 117 18.72 -18.36 4.26
CA PRO A 117 17.92 -17.59 5.21
C PRO A 117 17.75 -16.14 4.72
N LEU A 118 16.60 -15.54 5.01
CA LEU A 118 16.41 -14.11 4.81
C LEU A 118 17.33 -13.30 5.72
N THR A 119 17.76 -12.12 5.27
CA THR A 119 18.45 -11.17 6.15
C THR A 119 17.51 -10.67 7.26
N PRO A 120 18.02 -10.11 8.37
CA PRO A 120 17.16 -9.56 9.43
C PRO A 120 16.15 -8.52 8.93
N VAL A 121 16.57 -7.64 7.99
CA VAL A 121 15.67 -6.64 7.39
C VAL A 121 14.61 -7.33 6.54
N GLN A 122 14.99 -8.30 5.71
CA GLN A 122 14.03 -9.05 4.88
C GLN A 122 13.00 -9.81 5.71
N MET A 123 13.40 -10.40 6.84
CA MET A 123 12.47 -11.05 7.78
C MET A 123 11.46 -10.05 8.34
N ILE A 124 11.88 -8.83 8.69
CA ILE A 124 10.98 -7.76 9.15
C ILE A 124 9.96 -7.41 8.07
N LEU A 125 10.40 -7.24 6.81
CA LEU A 125 9.51 -6.90 5.69
C LEU A 125 8.54 -8.05 5.36
N ALA A 126 9.02 -9.28 5.35
CA ALA A 126 8.21 -10.48 5.13
C ALA A 126 7.16 -10.65 6.24
N ARG A 127 7.54 -10.39 7.50
CA ARG A 127 6.61 -10.42 8.65
C ARG A 127 5.57 -9.30 8.55
N ALA A 128 5.97 -8.08 8.19
CA ALA A 128 5.04 -6.97 8.01
C ALA A 128 3.99 -7.27 6.93
N ARG A 129 4.40 -7.91 5.82
CA ARG A 129 3.49 -8.40 4.77
C ARG A 129 2.43 -9.35 5.31
N GLU A 130 2.84 -10.34 6.09
CA GLU A 130 1.92 -11.33 6.66
C GLU A 130 0.96 -10.69 7.67
N ILE A 131 1.46 -9.80 8.54
CA ILE A 131 0.61 -9.02 9.47
C ILE A 131 -0.43 -8.21 8.71
N ALA A 132 -0.05 -7.52 7.63
CA ALA A 132 -0.98 -6.74 6.82
C ALA A 132 -2.04 -7.61 6.14
N LYS A 133 -1.67 -8.82 5.69
CA LYS A 133 -2.62 -9.79 5.13
C LYS A 133 -3.63 -10.29 6.16
N GLN A 134 -3.16 -10.55 7.39
CA GLN A 134 -4.04 -10.95 8.50
C GLN A 134 -4.98 -9.82 8.90
N GLU A 135 -4.48 -8.58 8.98
CA GLU A 135 -5.29 -7.38 9.22
C GLU A 135 -6.35 -7.19 8.13
N ALA A 136 -5.99 -7.43 6.86
CA ALA A 136 -6.94 -7.37 5.76
C ALA A 136 -8.10 -8.36 5.94
N GLY A 137 -7.80 -9.59 6.37
CA GLY A 137 -8.81 -10.59 6.72
C GLY A 137 -9.69 -10.14 7.88
N ALA A 138 -9.07 -9.66 8.97
CA ALA A 138 -9.77 -9.21 10.18
C ALA A 138 -10.69 -8.01 9.94
N LYS A 139 -10.27 -7.05 9.10
CA LYS A 139 -11.06 -5.86 8.74
C LYS A 139 -11.99 -6.06 7.55
N GLY A 140 -11.99 -7.24 6.94
CA GLY A 140 -12.78 -7.51 5.74
C GLY A 140 -12.36 -6.67 4.53
N TYR A 141 -11.09 -6.26 4.46
CA TYR A 141 -10.54 -5.59 3.28
C TYR A 141 -10.52 -6.55 2.10
N ARG A 142 -11.01 -6.09 0.95
CA ARG A 142 -11.10 -6.89 -0.27
C ARG A 142 -10.59 -6.10 -1.48
N PRO A 143 -9.83 -6.73 -2.38
CA PRO A 143 -9.53 -6.13 -3.66
C PRO A 143 -10.83 -6.01 -4.48
N CYS A 144 -10.84 -5.14 -5.47
CA CYS A 144 -11.98 -4.97 -6.36
C CYS A 144 -12.10 -6.02 -7.46
N THR A 145 -11.26 -7.06 -7.40
CA THR A 145 -11.27 -8.18 -8.34
C THR A 145 -11.21 -9.49 -7.55
N ALA A 146 -11.43 -10.62 -8.22
CA ALA A 146 -11.26 -11.94 -7.60
C ALA A 146 -9.79 -12.30 -7.35
N ALA A 147 -8.85 -11.62 -8.00
CA ALA A 147 -7.42 -11.83 -7.79
C ALA A 147 -7.00 -11.26 -6.42
N PRO A 148 -6.02 -11.88 -5.74
CA PRO A 148 -5.51 -11.40 -4.46
C PRO A 148 -4.86 -10.01 -4.62
N PHE A 149 -4.70 -9.29 -3.51
CA PHE A 149 -3.99 -8.02 -3.49
C PHE A 149 -2.57 -8.14 -4.07
N ASN A 150 -2.18 -7.18 -4.90
CA ASN A 150 -0.76 -6.84 -5.02
C ASN A 150 -0.31 -6.25 -3.68
N THR A 151 0.88 -6.62 -3.21
CA THR A 151 1.37 -6.14 -1.92
C THR A 151 2.68 -5.40 -2.10
N VAL A 152 2.71 -4.14 -1.67
CA VAL A 152 3.93 -3.34 -1.62
C VAL A 152 4.32 -3.13 -0.17
N VAL A 153 5.53 -3.57 0.20
CA VAL A 153 6.10 -3.32 1.52
C VAL A 153 7.18 -2.27 1.36
N LEU A 154 6.96 -1.09 1.96
CA LEU A 154 7.96 -0.02 1.96
C LEU A 154 8.87 -0.18 3.20
N PRO A 155 10.19 -0.30 3.02
CA PRO A 155 11.14 -0.38 4.13
C PRO A 155 11.01 0.80 5.07
N SER A 156 11.29 0.57 6.35
CA SER A 156 11.27 1.64 7.33
C SER A 156 12.46 2.58 7.17
N VAL A 157 12.24 3.86 7.43
CA VAL A 157 13.31 4.85 7.56
C VAL A 157 13.86 4.78 8.98
N ASN A 158 15.16 4.61 9.15
CA ASN A 158 15.87 4.62 10.45
C ASN A 158 15.26 3.69 11.51
N GLY A 159 14.78 2.50 11.11
CA GLY A 159 14.18 1.53 12.03
C GLY A 159 12.78 1.91 12.53
N GLY A 160 12.12 2.89 11.91
CA GLY A 160 10.74 3.26 12.20
C GLY A 160 9.70 2.22 11.75
N PRO A 161 8.42 2.59 11.70
CA PRO A 161 7.35 1.71 11.23
C PRO A 161 7.53 1.30 9.77
N VAL A 162 7.16 0.05 9.45
CA VAL A 162 7.03 -0.46 8.09
C VAL A 162 5.63 -0.16 7.57
N THR A 163 5.52 0.30 6.33
CA THR A 163 4.22 0.56 5.70
C THR A 163 3.96 -0.45 4.60
N VAL A 164 2.81 -1.11 4.67
CA VAL A 164 2.35 -2.10 3.71
C VAL A 164 1.12 -1.57 2.99
N TYR A 165 1.16 -1.59 1.66
CA TYR A 165 0.04 -1.28 0.80
C TYR A 165 -0.53 -2.58 0.22
N LEU A 166 -1.84 -2.71 0.32
CA LEU A 166 -2.63 -3.79 -0.28
C LEU A 166 -3.40 -3.16 -1.45
N LEU A 167 -3.00 -3.49 -2.67
CA LEU A 167 -3.45 -2.84 -3.88
C LEU A 167 -4.38 -3.77 -4.68
N SER A 168 -5.52 -3.25 -5.12
CA SER A 168 -6.37 -3.96 -6.07
C SER A 168 -5.58 -4.19 -7.36
N PRO A 169 -5.40 -5.44 -7.81
CA PRO A 169 -4.65 -5.70 -9.02
C PRO A 169 -5.43 -5.24 -10.26
N GLN A 170 -4.70 -4.75 -11.26
CA GLN A 170 -5.24 -4.56 -12.59
C GLN A 170 -5.20 -5.89 -13.35
N VAL A 171 -6.35 -6.52 -13.54
CA VAL A 171 -6.47 -7.83 -14.21
C VAL A 171 -6.72 -7.73 -15.72
N THR A 172 -7.09 -6.54 -16.23
CA THR A 172 -7.24 -6.29 -17.67
C THR A 172 -6.71 -4.91 -18.06
N ASN A 173 -6.32 -4.76 -19.33
CA ASN A 173 -5.85 -3.48 -19.87
C ASN A 173 -6.98 -2.45 -20.10
N ALA A 174 -8.24 -2.88 -20.03
CA ALA A 174 -9.40 -2.01 -20.29
C ALA A 174 -9.88 -1.26 -19.03
N ASN A 175 -9.41 -1.64 -17.85
CA ASN A 175 -9.95 -1.19 -16.57
C ASN A 175 -8.83 -0.95 -15.57
N TYR A 176 -8.91 0.12 -14.79
CA TYR A 176 -8.02 0.40 -13.68
C TYR A 176 -8.78 0.46 -12.35
N MET A 177 -8.27 -0.23 -11.33
CA MET A 177 -8.90 -0.33 -10.02
C MET A 177 -8.42 0.81 -9.10
N MET A 178 -9.13 1.92 -9.11
CA MET A 178 -8.84 3.06 -8.21
C MET A 178 -9.27 2.77 -6.77
N GLY A 179 -10.30 1.93 -6.57
CA GLY A 179 -10.78 1.52 -5.26
C GLY A 179 -10.18 0.20 -4.75
N GLY A 180 -10.56 -0.17 -3.52
CA GLY A 180 -10.09 -1.41 -2.89
C GLY A 180 -8.60 -1.40 -2.56
N ASN A 181 -8.04 -0.21 -2.33
CA ASN A 181 -6.64 -0.03 -1.93
C ASN A 181 -6.60 0.31 -0.43
N TYR A 182 -5.63 -0.27 0.28
CA TYR A 182 -5.50 -0.14 1.73
C TYR A 182 -4.05 0.07 2.14
N ARG A 183 -3.85 0.68 3.31
CA ARG A 183 -2.55 0.84 3.96
C ARG A 183 -2.61 0.28 5.37
N VAL A 184 -1.58 -0.47 5.75
CA VAL A 184 -1.33 -0.93 7.11
C VAL A 184 0.07 -0.46 7.51
N THR A 185 0.19 0.13 8.69
CA THR A 185 1.46 0.60 9.26
C THR A 185 1.76 -0.22 10.51
N ILE A 186 2.95 -0.82 10.54
CA ILE A 186 3.37 -1.80 11.55
C ILE A 186 4.61 -1.26 12.25
N ALA A 187 4.56 -1.15 13.58
CA ALA A 187 5.71 -0.77 14.39
C ALA A 187 6.80 -1.87 14.41
N PRO A 188 8.04 -1.54 14.81
CA PRO A 188 9.14 -2.52 14.85
C PRO A 188 8.88 -3.77 15.71
N ASP A 189 8.02 -3.67 16.72
CA ASP A 189 7.58 -4.77 17.58
C ASP A 189 6.55 -5.71 16.91
N GLY A 190 6.08 -5.37 15.70
CA GLY A 190 5.06 -6.09 14.96
C GLY A 190 3.63 -5.66 15.26
N ARG A 191 3.42 -4.64 16.10
CA ARG A 191 2.08 -4.11 16.39
C ARG A 191 1.59 -3.20 15.27
N ILE A 192 0.32 -3.33 14.91
CA ILE A 192 -0.32 -2.41 13.97
C ILE A 192 -0.53 -1.06 14.67
N VAL A 193 0.04 0.00 14.11
CA VAL A 193 -0.07 1.39 14.62
C VAL A 193 -1.00 2.24 13.76
N GLY A 194 -1.43 1.73 12.61
CA GLY A 194 -2.46 2.36 11.80
C GLY A 194 -2.90 1.44 10.67
N SER A 195 -4.18 1.50 10.31
CA SER A 195 -4.68 0.87 9.09
C SER A 195 -5.86 1.67 8.54
N ARG A 196 -5.91 1.82 7.21
CA ARG A 196 -6.96 2.60 6.55
C ARG A 196 -7.25 2.11 5.14
N ALA A 197 -8.46 2.40 4.67
CA ALA A 197 -8.82 2.37 3.26
C ALA A 197 -8.52 3.71 2.57
N PHE A 198 -8.34 3.69 1.25
CA PHE A 198 -8.27 4.90 0.43
C PHE A 198 -9.60 5.29 -0.22
N ASN A 199 -10.57 4.38 -0.28
CA ASN A 199 -11.90 4.62 -0.82
C ASN A 199 -12.95 3.91 0.02
N THR A 200 -14.20 4.37 -0.07
CA THR A 200 -15.34 3.77 0.64
C THR A 200 -15.95 2.57 -0.10
N SER A 201 -15.63 2.41 -1.38
CA SER A 201 -16.17 1.37 -2.25
C SER A 201 -15.17 0.95 -3.32
N CYS A 202 -15.54 -0.08 -4.08
CA CYS A 202 -14.84 -0.43 -5.29
C CYS A 202 -15.11 0.58 -6.40
N LEU A 203 -14.04 1.20 -6.86
CA LEU A 203 -14.04 2.17 -7.94
C LEU A 203 -13.22 1.61 -9.10
N ASN A 204 -13.93 1.17 -10.14
CA ASN A 204 -13.35 0.70 -11.38
C ASN A 204 -13.46 1.79 -12.45
N LEU A 205 -12.33 2.19 -13.03
CA LEU A 205 -12.26 3.17 -14.10
C LEU A 205 -12.05 2.47 -15.43
N LYS A 206 -12.97 2.66 -16.37
CA LYS A 206 -12.75 2.25 -17.75
C LYS A 206 -11.65 3.13 -18.34
N LEU A 207 -10.62 2.49 -18.87
CA LEU A 207 -9.54 3.19 -19.56
C LEU A 207 -9.96 3.46 -21.02
N PRO A 208 -9.65 4.66 -21.54
CA PRO A 208 -9.95 5.00 -22.93
C PRO A 208 -9.06 4.20 -23.88
N ASP A 209 -9.61 3.88 -25.04
CA ASP A 209 -8.85 3.31 -26.15
C ASP A 209 -7.93 4.39 -26.72
N ARG A 210 -6.65 4.34 -26.38
CA ARG A 210 -5.69 5.41 -26.73
C ARG A 210 -5.49 5.61 -28.23
N ASP A 211 -5.78 4.60 -29.05
CA ASP A 211 -5.68 4.70 -30.51
C ASP A 211 -6.88 5.42 -31.12
N LYS A 212 -7.99 5.53 -30.37
CA LYS A 212 -9.27 6.08 -30.85
C LYS A 212 -9.71 7.34 -30.10
N GLU A 213 -9.30 7.49 -28.85
CA GLU A 213 -9.79 8.51 -27.93
C GLU A 213 -8.64 9.36 -27.39
N LYS A 214 -8.73 10.67 -27.58
CA LYS A 214 -7.85 11.64 -26.90
C LYS A 214 -8.52 12.12 -25.63
N VAL A 215 -8.12 11.58 -24.49
CA VAL A 215 -8.55 12.07 -23.18
C VAL A 215 -7.50 12.97 -22.54
N ALA A 216 -7.94 13.99 -21.79
CA ALA A 216 -7.05 14.86 -21.03
C ALA A 216 -6.52 14.18 -19.74
N GLY A 217 -7.21 13.15 -19.26
CA GLY A 217 -6.88 12.41 -18.04
C GLY A 217 -8.11 11.68 -17.49
N LEU A 218 -7.92 10.98 -16.38
CA LEU A 218 -8.99 10.30 -15.65
C LEU A 218 -9.52 11.20 -14.54
N PHE A 219 -10.82 11.15 -14.24
CA PHE A 219 -11.42 11.95 -13.18
C PHE A 219 -11.96 11.06 -12.06
N VAL A 220 -11.72 11.44 -10.80
CA VAL A 220 -12.20 10.73 -9.60
C VAL A 220 -12.64 11.70 -8.51
N ASN A 221 -13.71 11.32 -7.79
CA ASN A 221 -14.10 11.96 -6.54
C ASN A 221 -13.40 11.26 -5.38
N HIS A 222 -12.63 12.01 -4.59
CA HIS A 222 -11.98 11.50 -3.39
C HIS A 222 -12.66 12.07 -2.15
N LEU A 223 -13.09 11.18 -1.26
CA LEU A 223 -13.94 11.53 -0.11
C LEU A 223 -13.20 11.51 1.23
N LEU A 224 -12.09 10.78 1.31
CA LEU A 224 -11.48 10.42 2.60
C LEU A 224 -10.35 11.34 3.03
N ASP A 225 -9.87 12.23 2.15
CA ASP A 225 -8.76 13.13 2.45
C ASP A 225 -9.00 14.52 1.82
N PRO A 226 -8.47 15.59 2.45
CA PRO A 226 -8.61 16.95 1.94
C PRO A 226 -7.77 17.21 0.68
N VAL A 227 -6.81 16.33 0.36
CA VAL A 227 -5.91 16.43 -0.80
C VAL A 227 -5.74 15.06 -1.46
N PRO A 228 -5.21 14.98 -2.70
CA PRO A 228 -4.83 13.71 -3.31
C PRO A 228 -3.83 12.94 -2.44
N THR A 229 -4.05 11.62 -2.36
CA THR A 229 -3.18 10.66 -1.67
C THR A 229 -2.16 9.99 -2.60
N GLU A 230 -1.27 9.20 -2.02
CA GLU A 230 -0.27 8.39 -2.73
C GLU A 230 -0.86 7.43 -3.77
N ILE A 231 -2.12 6.99 -3.59
CA ILE A 231 -2.79 6.10 -4.54
C ILE A 231 -3.11 6.81 -5.85
N HIS A 232 -3.38 8.12 -5.84
CA HIS A 232 -3.62 8.88 -7.06
C HIS A 232 -2.33 9.08 -7.86
N VAL A 233 -1.20 9.28 -7.17
CA VAL A 233 0.13 9.35 -7.78
C VAL A 233 0.49 8.00 -8.40
N PHE A 234 0.32 6.90 -7.64
CA PHE A 234 0.49 5.54 -8.16
C PHE A 234 -0.38 5.30 -9.40
N ALA A 235 -1.66 5.65 -9.35
CA ALA A 235 -2.57 5.51 -10.48
C ALA A 235 -2.12 6.31 -11.71
N SER A 236 -1.67 7.56 -11.53
CA SER A 236 -1.18 8.37 -12.64
C SER A 236 0.03 7.73 -13.35
N TYR A 237 0.94 7.11 -12.60
CA TYR A 237 2.05 6.34 -13.19
C TYR A 237 1.57 5.07 -13.90
N SER A 238 0.68 4.30 -13.26
CA SER A 238 0.18 3.03 -13.80
C SER A 238 -0.61 3.22 -15.10
N VAL A 239 -1.47 4.24 -15.14
CA VAL A 239 -2.30 4.56 -16.31
C VAL A 239 -1.62 5.54 -17.26
N GLN A 240 -0.40 5.98 -16.97
CA GLN A 240 0.40 6.96 -17.74
C GLN A 240 -0.41 8.18 -18.23
N GLN A 241 -1.32 8.67 -17.40
CA GLN A 241 -2.19 9.80 -17.69
C GLN A 241 -2.37 10.65 -16.43
N PRO A 242 -2.68 11.94 -16.57
CA PRO A 242 -3.09 12.74 -15.43
C PRO A 242 -4.34 12.16 -14.77
N VAL A 243 -4.40 12.23 -13.45
CA VAL A 243 -5.59 11.93 -12.64
C VAL A 243 -6.08 13.23 -12.03
N PHE A 244 -7.30 13.63 -12.36
CA PHE A 244 -8.00 14.76 -11.79
C PHE A 244 -8.80 14.30 -10.58
N VAL A 245 -8.57 14.93 -9.44
CA VAL A 245 -9.14 14.52 -8.16
C VAL A 245 -9.98 15.65 -7.59
N LEU A 246 -11.28 15.43 -7.44
CA LEU A 246 -12.17 16.33 -6.71
C LEU A 246 -12.18 15.95 -5.22
N THR A 247 -11.73 16.85 -4.35
CA THR A 247 -11.67 16.65 -2.90
C THR A 247 -12.90 17.21 -2.18
N PRO A 248 -13.16 16.86 -0.90
CA PRO A 248 -14.39 17.25 -0.19
C PRO A 248 -14.63 18.76 -0.09
N ASP A 249 -13.56 19.56 -0.12
CA ASP A 249 -13.61 21.03 -0.15
C ASP A 249 -13.92 21.63 -1.53
N LYS A 250 -14.26 20.77 -2.49
CA LYS A 250 -14.60 21.09 -3.88
C LYS A 250 -13.43 21.65 -4.70
N ARG A 251 -12.18 21.49 -4.24
CA ARG A 251 -11.01 21.75 -5.08
C ARG A 251 -10.78 20.59 -6.04
N THR A 252 -10.44 20.94 -7.27
CA THR A 252 -9.98 19.97 -8.28
C THR A 252 -8.48 20.05 -8.38
N TRP A 253 -7.84 18.92 -8.13
CA TRP A 253 -6.41 18.74 -8.23
C TRP A 253 -6.06 17.99 -9.51
N GLN A 254 -4.93 18.32 -10.12
CA GLN A 254 -4.30 17.50 -11.13
C GLN A 254 -3.12 16.76 -10.49
N VAL A 255 -3.10 15.45 -10.65
CA VAL A 255 -1.98 14.58 -10.34
C VAL A 255 -1.38 14.10 -11.66
N ARG A 256 -0.11 14.43 -11.93
CA ARG A 256 0.61 13.99 -13.13
C ARG A 256 1.95 13.39 -12.70
N GLY A 257 2.01 12.06 -12.65
CA GLY A 257 3.13 11.38 -11.99
C GLY A 257 3.28 11.90 -10.57
N ARG A 258 4.50 12.35 -10.22
CA ARG A 258 4.81 12.90 -8.90
C ARG A 258 4.29 14.31 -8.64
N ASP A 259 3.87 15.04 -9.68
CA ASP A 259 3.46 16.44 -9.56
C ASP A 259 1.98 16.52 -9.18
N ILE A 260 1.68 17.28 -8.12
CA ILE A 260 0.32 17.51 -7.64
C ILE A 260 0.09 19.01 -7.58
N SER A 261 -0.93 19.51 -8.28
CA SER A 261 -1.29 20.93 -8.31
C SER A 261 -2.80 21.13 -8.32
N VAL A 262 -3.26 22.30 -7.83
CA VAL A 262 -4.66 22.70 -7.93
C VAL A 262 -4.91 23.33 -9.32
N LEU A 263 -5.99 22.94 -10.01
CA LEU A 263 -6.27 23.42 -11.36
C LEU A 263 -6.87 24.82 -11.43
N PHE A 264 -7.50 25.26 -10.34
CA PHE A 264 -8.11 26.58 -10.22
C PHE A 264 -7.91 27.05 -8.78
N PRO A 265 -6.73 27.61 -8.43
CA PRO A 265 -6.55 28.21 -7.12
C PRO A 265 -7.59 29.33 -6.95
N ARG A 266 -8.28 29.34 -5.80
CA ARG A 266 -9.23 30.41 -5.46
C ARG A 266 -8.49 31.71 -5.18
#